data_AF-A0A7C7QKH8-F1
#
_entry.id   AF-A0A7C7QKH8-F1
#
_cell.length_a   1.000
_cell.length_b   1.000
_cell.length_c   1.000
_cell.angle_alpha   90.00
_cell.angle_beta   90.00
_cell.angle_gamma   90.00
#
_symmetry.space_group_name_H-M   'P 1'
#
loop_
_entity.id
_entity.type
_entity.pdbx_description
1 polymer ?
#
loop_
_entity_poly.entity_id
_entity_poly.type
_entity_poly.pdbx_seq_one_letter_code
_entity_poly.pdbx_strand_id
1 'polypeptide(L)' 'MSQFLFISVSSAAELQSHLYVALDQNYINQVTFDKIYKQVDRTAKMISGLIKYLRIKSTKQTKQTKKN' A
#
# COMPACT_ATOMS: atom_id res chain seq x y z
N MET A 1 6.61 -13.31 -5.39
CA MET A 1 5.50 -13.02 -4.44
C MET A 1 5.55 -11.61 -3.86
N SER A 2 6.70 -11.10 -3.38
CA SER A 2 6.80 -9.75 -2.79
C SER A 2 6.63 -8.59 -3.78
N GLN A 3 6.90 -8.79 -5.09
CA GLN A 3 6.77 -7.73 -6.09
C GLN A 3 5.33 -7.25 -6.31
N PHE A 4 4.33 -8.15 -6.25
CA PHE A 4 2.92 -7.77 -6.35
C PHE A 4 2.49 -6.79 -5.25
N LEU A 5 3.03 -6.94 -4.04
CA LEU A 5 2.72 -6.03 -2.93
C LEU A 5 3.32 -4.64 -3.14
N PHE A 6 4.51 -4.54 -3.71
CA PHE A 6 5.09 -3.25 -4.09
C PHE A 6 4.27 -2.58 -5.19
N ILE A 7 3.83 -3.34 -6.20
CA ILE A 7 2.94 -2.84 -7.25
C ILE A 7 1.62 -2.33 -6.65
N SER A 8 1.04 -3.02 -5.66
CA SER A 8 -0.17 -2.56 -4.97
C SER A 8 0.04 -1.24 -4.22
N VAL A 9 1.20 -1.01 -3.60
CA VAL A 9 1.52 0.27 -2.95
C VAL A 9 1.68 1.38 -3.99
N SER A 10 2.39 1.13 -5.09
CA SER A 10 2.54 2.10 -6.18
C SER A 10 1.20 2.47 -6.80
N SER A 11 0.33 1.50 -7.09
CA SER A 11 -1.00 1.75 -7.63
C SER A 11 -1.88 2.59 -6.69
N ALA A 12 -1.77 2.38 -5.37
CA ALA A 12 -2.46 3.20 -4.39
C ALA A 12 -1.97 4.66 -4.41
N ALA A 13 -0.66 4.89 -4.56
CA ALA A 13 -0.08 6.24 -4.68
C ALA A 13 -0.52 6.94 -5.99
N GLU A 14 -0.55 6.21 -7.10
CA GLU A 14 -1.04 6.73 -8.38
C GLU A 14 -2.51 7.15 -8.29
N LEU A 15 -3.36 6.36 -7.62
CA LEU A 15 -4.76 6.70 -7.38
C LEU A 15 -4.90 7.96 -6.52
N GLN A 16 -4.06 8.13 -5.50
CA GLN A 16 -4.06 9.37 -4.68
C GLN A 16 -3.75 10.60 -5.53
N SER A 17 -2.81 10.51 -6.47
CA SER A 17 -2.53 11.60 -7.41
C SER A 17 -3.73 11.92 -8.30
N HIS A 18 -4.40 10.89 -8.82
CA HIS A 18 -5.58 11.07 -9.67
C HIS A 18 -6.77 11.65 -8.91
N LEU A 19 -6.91 11.36 -7.61
CA LEU A 19 -7.96 11.95 -6.77
C LEU A 19 -7.81 13.46 -6.64
N TYR A 20 -6.58 13.97 -6.54
CA TYR A 20 -6.35 15.43 -6.52
C TYR A 20 -6.78 16.07 -7.84
N VAL A 21 -6.41 15.48 -8.97
CA VAL A 21 -6.85 15.96 -10.30
C VAL A 21 -8.39 15.92 -10.41
N ALA A 22 -9.04 14.85 -9.92
CA ALA A 22 -10.49 14.73 -9.95
C ALA A 22 -11.19 15.76 -9.05
N LEU A 23 -10.58 16.12 -7.92
CA LEU A 23 -11.07 17.18 -7.03
C LEU A 23 -10.93 18.55 -7.68
N ASP A 24 -9.76 18.85 -8.26
CA ASP A 24 -9.49 20.13 -8.94
C ASP A 24 -10.44 20.35 -10.13
N GLN A 25 -10.71 19.28 -10.89
CA GLN A 25 -11.67 19.30 -12.00
C GLN A 25 -13.13 19.28 -11.56
N ASN A 26 -13.41 19.33 -10.25
CA ASN A 26 -14.74 19.25 -9.66
C ASN A 26 -15.55 18.00 -10.07
N TYR A 27 -14.87 16.90 -10.44
CA TYR A 27 -15.53 15.61 -10.71
C TYR A 27 -15.98 14.92 -9.43
N ILE A 28 -15.32 15.23 -8.31
CA ILE A 28 -15.69 14.79 -6.97
C ILE A 28 -15.65 15.99 -6.02
N ASN A 29 -16.48 15.96 -4.97
CA ASN A 29 -16.43 16.95 -3.91
C ASN A 29 -15.46 16.54 -2.79
N GLN A 30 -15.12 17.50 -1.91
CA GLN A 30 -14.18 17.28 -0.81
C GLN A 30 -14.58 16.11 0.10
N VAL A 31 -15.87 15.92 0.37
CA VAL A 31 -16.36 14.83 1.23
C VAL A 31 -16.08 13.46 0.60
N THR A 32 -16.31 13.33 -0.70
CA THR A 32 -16.02 12.11 -1.47
C THR A 32 -14.51 11.89 -1.58
N PHE A 33 -13.74 12.96 -1.86
CA PHE A 33 -12.28 12.91 -1.86
C PHE A 33 -11.73 12.38 -0.53
N ASP A 34 -12.14 12.96 0.59
CA ASP A 34 -11.65 12.59 1.92
C ASP A 34 -11.98 11.13 2.26
N LYS A 35 -13.17 10.66 1.89
CA LYS A 35 -13.59 9.26 2.10
C LYS A 35 -12.70 8.30 1.32
N ILE A 36 -12.49 8.55 0.02
CA ILE A 36 -11.70 7.67 -0.83
C ILE A 36 -10.23 7.75 -0.41
N TYR A 37 -9.70 8.95 -0.19
CA TYR A 37 -8.31 9.15 0.24
C TYR A 37 -7.99 8.40 1.54
N LYS A 38 -8.88 8.49 2.55
CA LYS A 38 -8.74 7.72 3.81
C LYS A 38 -8.77 6.22 3.57
N GLN A 39 -9.59 5.73 2.64
CA GLN A 39 -9.65 4.31 2.32
C GLN A 39 -8.36 3.83 1.65
N VAL A 40 -7.80 4.63 0.74
CA VAL A 40 -6.54 4.33 0.08
C VAL A 40 -5.38 4.31 1.09
N ASP A 41 -5.31 5.28 2.00
CA ASP A 41 -4.31 5.32 3.07
C ASP A 41 -4.38 4.10 4.00
N ARG A 42 -5.58 3.70 4.42
CA ARG A 42 -5.78 2.47 5.21
C ARG A 42 -5.27 1.23 4.47
N THR A 43 -5.57 1.13 3.18
CA THR A 43 -5.16 0.00 2.34
C THR A 43 -3.64 -0.05 2.18
N ALA A 44 -3.00 1.09 1.90
CA ALA A 44 -1.55 1.20 1.77
C ALA A 44 -0.82 0.81 3.08
N LYS A 45 -1.36 1.21 4.24
CA LYS A 45 -0.84 0.81 5.57
C LYS A 45 -0.93 -0.69 5.80
N MET A 46 -2.04 -1.33 5.43
CA MET A 46 -2.20 -2.79 5.55
C MET A 46 -1.20 -3.53 4.66
N ILE A 47 -1.04 -3.10 3.40
CA ILE A 47 -0.07 -3.71 2.47
C ILE A 47 1.36 -3.53 3.00
N SER A 48 1.69 -2.33 3.50
CA SER A 48 3.00 -2.05 4.09
C SER A 48 3.29 -2.92 5.32
N GLY A 49 2.29 -3.10 6.19
CA GLY A 49 2.36 -4.02 7.34
C GLY A 49 2.61 -5.47 6.90
N LEU A 50 1.92 -5.92 5.86
CA LEU A 50 2.10 -7.25 5.29
C LEU A 50 3.49 -7.44 4.67
N ILE A 51 3.99 -6.46 3.91
CA ILE A 51 5.36 -6.46 3.37
C ILE A 51 6.37 -6.59 4.51
N LYS A 52 6.21 -5.79 5.58
CA LYS A 52 7.09 -5.83 6.75
C LYS A 52 7.06 -7.20 7.42
N TYR A 53 5.88 -7.76 7.64
CA TYR A 53 5.72 -9.09 8.23
C TYR A 53 6.41 -10.18 7.39
N LEU A 54 6.18 -10.19 6.07
CA LEU A 54 6.78 -11.17 5.17
C LEU A 54 8.31 -11.06 5.11
N ARG A 55 8.87 -9.84 5.16
CA ARG A 55 10.32 -9.61 5.23
C ARG A 55 10.95 -10.13 6.51
N ILE A 56 10.26 -10.00 7.65
CA ILE A 56 10.73 -10.54 8.93
C ILE A 56 10.68 -12.08 8.93
N LYS A 57 9.64 -12.67 8.33
CA LYS A 57 9.50 -14.13 8.24
C LYS A 57 10.56 -14.76 7.32
N SER A 58 10.86 -14.14 6.17
CA SER A 58 11.88 -14.65 5.25
C SER A 58 13.28 -14.61 5.87
N THR A 59 13.62 -13.57 6.63
CA THR A 59 14.92 -13.46 7.33
C THR A 59 15.08 -14.44 8.50
N LYS A 60 13.98 -14.93 9.11
CA LYS A 60 14.04 -15.99 10.14
C LYS A 60 14.31 -17.38 9.55
N GLN A 61 13.81 -17.70 8.35
CA GLN A 61 14.03 -19.02 7.74
C GLN A 61 15.50 -19.27 7.36
N THR A 62 16.24 -18.25 6.93
CA THR A 62 17.66 -18.41 6.53
C THR A 62 18.61 -18.66 7.71
N LYS A 63 18.19 -18.41 8.96
CA LYS A 63 19.01 -18.64 10.15
C LYS A 63 18.85 -20.05 10.76
N GLN A 64 17.81 -20.80 10.41
CA GLN A 64 17.61 -22.16 10.91
C GLN A 64 18.35 -23.23 10.10
N THR A 65 18.69 -22.98 8.83
CA THR A 65 19.40 -23.97 7.98
C THR A 65 20.93 -23.98 8.17
N LYS A 66 21.50 -23.07 8.99
CA LYS A 66 22.94 -23.01 9.29
C LYS A 66 23.34 -23.56 10.66
N LYS A 67 22.41 -24.23 11.36
CA LYS A 67 22.66 -24.85 12.65
C LYS A 67 22.25 -26.31 12.63
N ASN A 68 22.80 -27.08 11.68
CA ASN A 68 22.94 -28.53 11.72
C ASN A 68 24.26 -28.87 11.02
#